data_AF-A0A941HJY9-F1
#
_entry.id   AF-A0A941HJY9-F1
#
_cell.length_a   1.000
_cell.length_b   1.000
_cell.length_c   1.000
_cell.angle_alpha   90.00
_cell.angle_beta   90.00
_cell.angle_gamma   90.00
#
_symmetry.space_group_name_H-M   'P 1'
#
loop_
_entity.id
_entity.type
_entity.pdbx_description
1 polymer ?
#
loop_
_entity_poly.entity_id
_entity_poly.type
_entity_poly.pdbx_seq_one_letter_code
_entity_poly.pdbx_strand_id
1 'polypeptide(L)'
;MSILLIIFFALKSFGQTRTIHVYVALCDNKFQGIVPVPEKIGNGQDPENNLYWGAGYGVKTFFKKKAKDWKFIKNVASDTSYVLDRLLFKHVTEDIYMLAEAYDGEYIQTCTEDFLKASNGQNSITLKHNETSLFFGGGSNLISYVGHDGLMDFDVDISYNSNPKGKRDIMILACYSKNFFMSEIQDAKANPLLWTTHLMAPEAYTLDSAITVWIMNGTGDDIEEHAARTYHKYQNCGIRGARNLFTTGF
;
A
#
# COMPACT_ATOMS: atom_id res chain seq x y z
N MET A 1 41.40 -46.34 7.29
CA MET A 1 40.66 -45.60 6.26
C MET A 1 39.52 -44.89 6.98
N SER A 2 39.73 -43.64 7.41
CA SER A 2 38.75 -42.90 8.21
C SER A 2 37.80 -42.13 7.30
N ILE A 3 36.51 -42.44 7.39
CA ILE A 3 35.45 -41.76 6.66
C ILE A 3 35.08 -40.49 7.45
N LEU A 4 35.35 -39.32 6.86
CA LEU A 4 34.96 -38.03 7.42
C LEU A 4 33.50 -37.74 7.03
N LEU A 5 32.60 -37.81 8.00
CA LEU A 5 31.18 -37.49 7.82
C LEU A 5 31.00 -35.97 7.91
N ILE A 6 30.78 -35.31 6.78
CA ILE A 6 30.48 -33.86 6.73
C ILE A 6 28.99 -33.68 7.00
N ILE A 7 28.65 -33.22 8.21
CA ILE A 7 27.30 -32.82 8.58
C ILE A 7 27.06 -31.39 8.06
N PHE A 8 26.24 -31.26 7.02
CA PHE A 8 25.73 -29.96 6.60
C PHE A 8 24.69 -29.47 7.61
N PHE A 9 25.10 -28.59 8.52
CA PHE A 9 24.15 -27.77 9.27
C PHE A 9 23.53 -26.76 8.31
N ALA A 10 22.25 -26.92 8.00
CA ALA A 10 21.46 -25.90 7.34
C ALA A 10 21.28 -24.72 8.31
N LEU A 11 22.19 -23.76 8.28
CA LEU A 11 22.00 -22.46 8.91
C LEU A 11 20.81 -21.80 8.21
N LYS A 12 19.67 -21.73 8.89
CA LYS A 12 18.58 -20.84 8.48
C LYS A 12 19.13 -19.42 8.58
N SER A 13 19.46 -18.82 7.45
CA SER A 13 19.65 -17.37 7.36
C SER A 13 18.31 -16.74 7.73
N PHE A 14 18.23 -16.13 8.91
CA PHE A 14 17.10 -15.28 9.27
C PHE A 14 17.29 -13.95 8.55
N GLY A 15 16.70 -13.83 7.37
CA GLY A 15 16.48 -12.51 6.76
C GLY A 15 15.62 -11.67 7.70
N GLN A 16 15.83 -10.35 7.70
CA GLN A 16 14.95 -9.44 8.42
C GLN A 16 13.55 -9.52 7.82
N THR A 17 12.54 -9.80 8.65
CA THR A 17 11.12 -9.79 8.26
C THR A 17 10.78 -8.46 7.58
N ARG A 18 10.28 -8.52 6.33
CA ARG A 18 9.86 -7.31 5.62
C ARG A 18 8.41 -6.99 5.94
N THR A 19 8.08 -5.71 5.98
CA THR A 19 6.71 -5.25 6.25
C THR A 19 6.23 -4.25 5.20
N ILE A 20 4.94 -4.36 4.91
CA ILE A 20 4.19 -3.49 4.00
C ILE A 20 3.08 -2.82 4.82
N HIS A 21 2.91 -1.51 4.70
CA HIS A 21 1.75 -0.81 5.27
C HIS A 21 0.91 -0.17 4.16
N VAL A 22 -0.37 -0.52 4.08
CA VAL A 22 -1.30 -0.01 3.09
C VAL A 22 -2.33 0.89 3.77
N TYR A 23 -2.28 2.17 3.44
CA TYR A 23 -3.24 3.19 3.84
C TYR A 23 -4.33 3.28 2.77
N VAL A 24 -5.58 3.06 3.14
CA VAL A 24 -6.72 3.12 2.22
C VAL A 24 -7.65 4.25 2.65
N ALA A 25 -7.67 5.34 1.89
CA ALA A 25 -8.66 6.39 2.07
C ALA A 25 -9.99 5.91 1.47
N LEU A 26 -10.98 5.60 2.32
CA LEU A 26 -12.26 5.07 1.85
C LEU A 26 -12.99 6.09 0.97
N CYS A 27 -13.62 5.60 -0.11
CA CYS A 27 -14.36 6.44 -1.04
C CYS A 27 -15.56 7.11 -0.35
N ASP A 28 -15.72 8.43 -0.49
CA ASP A 28 -16.82 9.14 0.15
C ASP A 28 -17.42 10.24 -0.76
N ASN A 29 -18.66 10.06 -1.20
CA ASN A 29 -19.37 11.01 -2.06
C ASN A 29 -19.69 12.35 -1.37
N LYS A 30 -19.70 12.39 -0.04
CA LYS A 30 -20.15 13.54 0.74
C LYS A 30 -18.97 14.43 1.15
N PHE A 31 -17.85 13.82 1.51
CA PHE A 31 -16.71 14.52 2.10
C PHE A 31 -15.51 14.70 1.16
N GLN A 32 -15.54 14.12 -0.04
CA GLN A 32 -14.44 14.20 -1.01
C GLN A 32 -14.90 14.85 -2.32
N GLY A 33 -13.97 15.49 -3.02
CA GLY A 33 -14.14 16.13 -4.33
C GLY A 33 -14.23 15.15 -5.50
N ILE A 34 -14.72 13.94 -5.27
CA ILE A 34 -14.81 12.88 -6.29
C ILE A 34 -16.02 13.05 -7.20
N VAL A 35 -15.92 12.48 -8.40
CA VAL A 35 -17.13 12.21 -9.19
C VAL A 35 -17.97 11.17 -8.44
N PRO A 36 -19.23 11.47 -8.08
CA PRO A 36 -20.01 10.57 -7.24
C PRO A 36 -20.14 9.17 -7.84
N VAL A 37 -19.88 8.16 -7.01
CA VAL A 37 -20.11 6.75 -7.32
C VAL A 37 -21.46 6.31 -6.72
N PRO A 38 -21.98 5.10 -7.03
CA PRO A 38 -23.20 4.62 -6.36
C PRO A 38 -23.10 4.68 -4.84
N GLU A 39 -24.15 5.17 -4.17
CA GLU A 39 -24.20 5.47 -2.72
C GLU A 39 -23.63 4.33 -1.86
N LYS A 40 -23.97 3.09 -2.19
CA LYS A 40 -23.53 1.90 -1.46
C LYS A 40 -22.00 1.74 -1.40
N ILE A 41 -21.28 2.12 -2.46
CA ILE A 41 -19.82 1.98 -2.53
C ILE A 41 -19.08 3.30 -2.29
N GLY A 42 -19.81 4.41 -2.21
CA GLY A 42 -19.31 5.77 -1.94
C GLY A 42 -19.68 6.30 -0.56
N ASN A 43 -19.98 5.42 0.40
CA ASN A 43 -20.12 5.76 1.81
C ASN A 43 -18.80 5.47 2.54
N GLY A 44 -18.09 6.52 2.97
CA GLY A 44 -16.78 6.41 3.62
C GLY A 44 -16.84 5.83 5.03
N GLN A 45 -18.02 5.73 5.63
CA GLN A 45 -18.24 5.15 6.96
C GLN A 45 -18.70 3.68 6.89
N ASP A 46 -18.86 3.11 5.69
CA ASP A 46 -19.23 1.71 5.47
C ASP A 46 -18.08 0.90 4.84
N PRO A 47 -17.11 0.42 5.64
CA PRO A 47 -15.97 -0.33 5.12
C PRO A 47 -16.40 -1.63 4.41
N GLU A 48 -17.52 -2.25 4.79
CA GLU A 48 -17.93 -3.55 4.20
C GLU A 48 -18.31 -3.43 2.72
N ASN A 49 -18.81 -2.28 2.28
CA ASN A 49 -19.22 -2.08 0.89
C ASN A 49 -18.35 -1.08 0.13
N ASN A 50 -17.47 -0.33 0.81
CA ASN A 50 -16.70 0.75 0.20
C ASN A 50 -15.88 0.32 -1.02
N LEU A 51 -15.87 1.16 -2.06
CA LEU A 51 -15.20 0.94 -3.35
C LEU A 51 -13.74 0.49 -3.21
N TYR A 52 -12.97 1.12 -2.33
CA TYR A 52 -11.53 0.87 -2.19
C TYR A 52 -11.20 -0.22 -1.16
N TRP A 53 -12.19 -0.74 -0.43
CA TRP A 53 -11.98 -1.71 0.66
C TRP A 53 -12.83 -2.98 0.56
N GLY A 54 -14.13 -2.88 0.84
CA GLY A 54 -15.04 -4.01 0.95
C GLY A 54 -15.66 -4.45 -0.39
N ALA A 55 -15.72 -3.56 -1.39
CA ALA A 55 -16.22 -3.89 -2.72
C ALA A 55 -15.34 -4.93 -3.45
N GLY A 56 -15.83 -5.43 -4.59
CA GLY A 56 -15.27 -6.61 -5.27
C GLY A 56 -13.76 -6.60 -5.57
N TYR A 57 -13.17 -5.42 -5.79
CA TYR A 57 -11.72 -5.22 -6.00
C TYR A 57 -11.09 -4.28 -4.96
N GLY A 58 -11.80 -3.94 -3.89
CA GLY A 58 -11.22 -3.23 -2.75
C GLY A 58 -10.20 -4.08 -2.01
N VAL A 59 -9.30 -3.44 -1.26
CA VAL A 59 -8.13 -4.08 -0.63
C VAL A 59 -8.52 -5.27 0.26
N LYS A 60 -9.45 -5.10 1.20
CA LYS A 60 -9.92 -6.20 2.06
C LYS A 60 -10.46 -7.37 1.26
N THR A 61 -11.40 -7.12 0.35
CA THR A 61 -12.06 -8.19 -0.39
C THR A 61 -11.11 -8.88 -1.35
N PHE A 62 -10.25 -8.14 -2.04
CA PHE A 62 -9.29 -8.70 -2.98
C PHE A 62 -8.25 -9.56 -2.28
N PHE A 63 -7.57 -9.05 -1.24
CA PHE A 63 -6.52 -9.80 -0.55
C PHE A 63 -7.07 -10.98 0.26
N LYS A 64 -8.34 -10.94 0.71
CA LYS A 64 -8.96 -12.11 1.37
C LYS A 64 -9.46 -13.18 0.42
N LYS A 65 -9.87 -12.83 -0.81
CA LYS A 65 -10.63 -13.75 -1.69
C LYS A 65 -9.96 -14.05 -3.03
N LYS A 66 -9.09 -13.18 -3.53
CA LYS A 66 -8.56 -13.23 -4.91
C LYS A 66 -7.03 -13.33 -4.96
N ALA A 67 -6.31 -12.62 -4.09
CA ALA A 67 -4.86 -12.70 -4.02
C ALA A 67 -4.45 -14.06 -3.44
N LYS A 68 -3.75 -14.88 -4.23
CA LYS A 68 -3.42 -16.27 -3.85
C LYS A 68 -2.19 -16.37 -2.97
N ASP A 69 -1.31 -15.38 -3.05
CA ASP A 69 -0.03 -15.38 -2.34
C ASP A 69 -0.13 -14.73 -0.95
N TRP A 70 -1.35 -14.38 -0.53
CA TRP A 70 -1.61 -13.74 0.75
C TRP A 70 -2.57 -14.56 1.59
N LYS A 71 -2.22 -14.70 2.88
CA LYS A 71 -3.08 -15.30 3.90
C LYS A 71 -3.54 -14.23 4.87
N PHE A 72 -4.85 -14.10 5.05
CA PHE A 72 -5.43 -13.32 6.13
C PHE A 72 -5.08 -13.95 7.49
N ILE A 73 -4.54 -13.16 8.40
CA ILE A 73 -4.16 -13.60 9.75
C ILE A 73 -5.22 -13.23 10.77
N LYS A 74 -5.50 -11.93 10.92
CA LYS A 74 -6.46 -11.43 11.91
C LYS A 74 -6.87 -9.99 11.61
N ASN A 75 -8.00 -9.59 12.18
CA ASN A 75 -8.26 -8.17 12.42
C ASN A 75 -7.38 -7.72 13.58
N VAL A 76 -6.92 -6.47 13.52
CA VAL A 76 -6.13 -5.82 14.56
C VAL A 76 -6.96 -4.64 15.07
N ALA A 77 -7.04 -4.45 16.38
CA ALA A 77 -7.72 -3.27 16.92
C ALA A 77 -7.00 -1.99 16.46
N SER A 78 -7.77 -0.96 16.14
CA SER A 78 -7.27 0.40 16.05
C SER A 78 -7.48 1.13 17.37
N ASP A 79 -6.52 1.98 17.72
CA ASP A 79 -6.63 2.90 18.86
C ASP A 79 -7.24 4.25 18.44
N THR A 80 -7.56 4.40 17.16
CA THR A 80 -8.10 5.62 16.56
C THR A 80 -9.52 5.39 16.05
N SER A 81 -10.38 6.40 16.16
CA SER A 81 -11.77 6.32 15.69
C SER A 81 -11.91 6.41 14.16
N TYR A 82 -10.92 7.00 13.49
CA TYR A 82 -10.92 7.23 12.05
C TYR A 82 -10.37 6.05 11.24
N VAL A 83 -9.82 5.01 11.88
CA VAL A 83 -9.49 3.74 11.21
C VAL A 83 -10.58 2.73 11.54
N LEU A 84 -11.43 2.45 10.56
CA LEU A 84 -12.63 1.64 10.72
C LEU A 84 -12.36 0.13 10.64
N ASP A 85 -11.29 -0.26 9.93
CA ASP A 85 -10.88 -1.65 9.80
C ASP A 85 -9.36 -1.74 9.61
N ARG A 86 -8.73 -2.73 10.24
CA ARG A 86 -7.27 -2.92 10.20
C ARG A 86 -6.96 -4.41 10.14
N LEU A 87 -6.33 -4.85 9.05
CA LEU A 87 -6.15 -6.27 8.75
C LEU A 87 -4.67 -6.61 8.63
N LEU A 88 -4.27 -7.71 9.28
CA LEU A 88 -2.95 -8.28 9.13
C LEU A 88 -3.00 -9.45 8.13
N PHE A 89 -2.12 -9.40 7.14
CA PHE A 89 -1.87 -10.46 6.17
C PHE A 89 -0.42 -10.95 6.25
N LYS A 90 -0.21 -12.19 5.80
CA LYS A 90 1.10 -12.84 5.69
C LYS A 90 1.27 -13.36 4.26
N HIS A 91 2.41 -13.07 3.64
CA HIS A 91 2.77 -13.70 2.37
C HIS A 91 2.99 -15.21 2.58
N VAL A 92 2.48 -16.05 1.67
CA VAL A 92 2.42 -17.51 1.86
C VAL A 92 3.79 -18.20 1.90
N THR A 93 4.77 -17.71 1.15
CA THR A 93 6.11 -18.33 1.02
C THR A 93 7.27 -17.48 1.54
N GLU A 94 7.09 -16.16 1.63
CA GLU A 94 8.17 -15.22 1.96
C GLU A 94 7.94 -14.68 3.36
N ASP A 95 8.98 -14.32 4.12
CA ASP A 95 8.81 -13.72 5.46
C ASP A 95 8.43 -12.24 5.41
N ILE A 96 7.23 -11.99 4.85
CA ILE A 96 6.65 -10.67 4.64
C ILE A 96 5.26 -10.59 5.26
N TYR A 97 4.98 -9.48 5.94
CA TYR A 97 3.68 -9.16 6.50
C TYR A 97 3.14 -7.85 5.91
N MET A 98 1.84 -7.77 5.74
CA MET A 98 1.16 -6.56 5.30
C MET A 98 0.10 -6.18 6.33
N LEU A 99 0.17 -4.94 6.83
CA LEU A 99 -0.92 -4.31 7.55
C LEU A 99 -1.68 -3.45 6.53
N ALA A 100 -3.00 -3.55 6.50
CA ALA A 100 -3.83 -2.69 5.67
C ALA A 100 -4.90 -2.02 6.54
N GLU A 101 -5.08 -0.72 6.36
CA GLU A 101 -5.98 0.12 7.16
C GLU A 101 -7.00 0.83 6.28
N ALA A 102 -8.27 0.70 6.65
CA ALA A 102 -9.37 1.46 6.08
C ALA A 102 -9.61 2.72 6.91
N TYR A 103 -9.21 3.87 6.36
CA TYR A 103 -9.50 5.17 6.94
C TYR A 103 -10.89 5.62 6.53
N ASP A 104 -11.70 6.01 7.51
CA ASP A 104 -12.98 6.66 7.30
C ASP A 104 -12.83 7.78 6.24
N GLY A 105 -13.71 7.76 5.24
CA GLY A 105 -13.61 8.65 4.09
C GLY A 105 -13.74 10.15 4.42
N GLU A 106 -14.38 10.49 5.54
CA GLU A 106 -14.37 11.87 6.09
C GLU A 106 -12.97 12.32 6.52
N TYR A 107 -12.11 11.37 6.88
CA TYR A 107 -10.76 11.58 7.40
C TYR A 107 -9.66 11.34 6.36
N ILE A 108 -9.96 11.58 5.08
CA ILE A 108 -8.98 11.46 3.99
C ILE A 108 -7.74 12.34 4.20
N GLN A 109 -7.88 13.54 4.76
CA GLN A 109 -6.74 14.41 5.09
C GLN A 109 -5.82 13.74 6.12
N THR A 110 -6.38 13.18 7.19
CA THR A 110 -5.61 12.42 8.19
C THR A 110 -4.93 11.20 7.57
N CYS A 111 -5.62 10.43 6.72
CA CYS A 111 -5.03 9.31 5.99
C CYS A 111 -3.81 9.74 5.16
N THR A 112 -3.94 10.85 4.44
CA THR A 112 -2.90 11.41 3.57
C THR A 112 -1.70 11.87 4.40
N GLU A 113 -1.92 12.59 5.50
CA GLU A 113 -0.85 13.03 6.40
C GLU A 113 -0.12 11.86 7.07
N ASP A 114 -0.85 10.85 7.53
CA ASP A 114 -0.26 9.66 8.16
C ASP A 114 0.59 8.87 7.16
N PHE A 115 0.12 8.70 5.93
CA PHE A 115 0.86 8.09 4.83
C PHE A 115 2.16 8.86 4.53
N LEU A 116 2.09 10.19 4.44
CA LEU A 116 3.23 11.05 4.15
C LEU A 116 4.27 11.04 5.28
N LYS A 117 3.83 11.16 6.54
CA LYS A 117 4.71 11.02 7.72
C LYS A 117 5.37 9.63 7.75
N ALA A 118 4.61 8.57 7.49
CA ALA A 118 5.14 7.22 7.41
C ALA A 118 6.20 7.08 6.29
N SER A 119 5.99 7.72 5.14
CA SER A 119 6.94 7.73 4.02
C SER A 119 8.31 8.32 4.41
N ASN A 120 8.34 9.24 5.38
CA ASN A 120 9.56 9.78 5.99
C ASN A 120 10.09 8.95 7.17
N GLY A 121 9.55 7.75 7.41
CA GLY A 121 9.95 6.88 8.51
C GLY A 121 9.39 7.28 9.88
N GLN A 122 8.43 8.21 9.93
CA GLN A 122 7.78 8.65 11.18
C GLN A 122 6.60 7.75 11.55
N ASN A 123 6.05 7.92 12.75
CA ASN A 123 4.84 7.21 13.21
C ASN A 123 4.95 5.69 13.05
N SER A 124 6.08 5.12 13.49
CA SER A 124 6.27 3.66 13.45
C SER A 124 5.31 2.96 14.42
N ILE A 125 4.64 1.92 13.94
CA ILE A 125 3.71 1.09 14.71
C ILE A 125 4.40 -0.24 15.00
N THR A 126 4.36 -0.71 16.25
CA THR A 126 4.86 -2.05 16.60
C THR A 126 3.68 -2.96 16.89
N LEU A 127 3.56 -4.04 16.12
CA LEU A 127 2.55 -5.07 16.33
C LEU A 127 3.22 -6.38 16.74
N LYS A 128 2.84 -6.91 17.90
CA LYS A 128 3.26 -8.27 18.30
C LYS A 128 2.38 -9.31 17.60
N HIS A 129 3.03 -10.25 16.92
CA HIS A 129 2.38 -11.44 16.37
C HIS A 129 3.22 -12.67 16.72
N ASN A 130 2.67 -13.53 17.58
CA ASN A 130 3.42 -14.63 18.21
C ASN A 130 4.63 -14.08 18.96
N GLU A 131 5.83 -14.61 18.70
CA GLU A 131 7.10 -14.18 19.30
C GLU A 131 7.80 -13.07 18.50
N THR A 132 7.20 -12.62 17.39
CA THR A 132 7.81 -11.64 16.47
C THR A 132 7.19 -10.26 16.67
N SER A 133 8.05 -9.24 16.74
CA SER A 133 7.66 -7.84 16.65
C SER A 133 7.71 -7.39 15.19
N LEU A 134 6.56 -7.00 14.66
CA LEU A 134 6.41 -6.47 13.31
C LEU A 134 6.35 -4.94 13.36
N PHE A 135 7.04 -4.28 12.44
CA PHE A 135 7.10 -2.81 12.39
C PHE A 135 6.33 -2.29 11.17
N PHE A 136 5.30 -1.48 11.40
CA PHE A 136 4.48 -0.85 10.38
C PHE A 136 4.56 0.68 10.47
N GLY A 137 3.79 1.41 9.66
CA GLY A 137 3.93 2.86 9.52
C GLY A 137 5.30 3.20 8.97
N GLY A 138 5.98 4.19 9.55
CA GLY A 138 7.36 4.51 9.19
C GLY A 138 8.40 3.45 9.51
N GLY A 139 8.02 2.36 10.18
CA GLY A 139 8.87 1.17 10.37
C GLY A 139 8.83 0.19 9.19
N SER A 140 7.93 0.40 8.22
CA SER A 140 7.72 -0.52 7.09
C SER A 140 8.84 -0.43 6.06
N ASN A 141 9.00 -1.46 5.24
CA ASN A 141 9.90 -1.39 4.09
C ASN A 141 9.20 -0.76 2.87
N LEU A 142 7.92 -1.10 2.67
CA LEU A 142 7.05 -0.55 1.65
C LEU A 142 5.83 0.10 2.29
N ILE A 143 5.46 1.27 1.80
CA ILE A 143 4.29 2.01 2.21
C ILE A 143 3.43 2.27 0.99
N SER A 144 2.12 2.08 1.09
CA SER A 144 1.23 2.24 -0.05
C SER A 144 0.01 3.07 0.31
N TYR A 145 -0.41 3.91 -0.63
CA TYR A 145 -1.66 4.67 -0.54
C TYR A 145 -2.60 4.20 -1.65
N VAL A 146 -3.87 3.97 -1.30
CA VAL A 146 -4.93 3.58 -2.24
C VAL A 146 -6.18 4.41 -1.97
N GLY A 147 -6.72 5.05 -2.98
CA GLY A 147 -8.01 5.75 -2.89
C GLY A 147 -8.07 7.00 -3.76
N HIS A 148 -8.94 7.93 -3.38
CA HIS A 148 -8.97 9.27 -3.97
C HIS A 148 -7.65 10.01 -3.69
N ASP A 149 -7.20 10.85 -4.61
CA ASP A 149 -6.03 11.70 -4.36
C ASP A 149 -6.46 12.88 -3.48
N GLY A 150 -6.22 12.76 -2.17
CA GLY A 150 -6.58 13.79 -1.21
C GLY A 150 -5.92 15.15 -1.49
N LEU A 151 -4.72 15.17 -2.07
CA LEU A 151 -4.02 16.41 -2.40
C LEU A 151 -4.64 17.14 -3.61
N MET A 152 -5.62 16.54 -4.29
CA MET A 152 -6.48 17.26 -5.24
C MET A 152 -7.55 18.12 -4.53
N ASP A 153 -7.88 17.83 -3.28
CA ASP A 153 -8.97 18.46 -2.54
C ASP A 153 -8.46 19.47 -1.49
N PHE A 154 -7.26 19.25 -0.96
CA PHE A 154 -6.68 20.04 0.12
C PHE A 154 -5.16 20.07 0.09
N ASP A 155 -4.59 21.09 0.72
CA ASP A 155 -3.16 21.13 1.05
C ASP A 155 -2.90 20.47 2.41
N VAL A 156 -1.67 20.03 2.63
CA VAL A 156 -1.19 19.50 3.91
C VAL A 156 -0.05 20.37 4.47
N ASP A 157 0.04 20.44 5.79
CA ASP A 157 1.15 21.10 6.50
C ASP A 157 1.88 20.05 7.36
N ILE A 158 2.93 19.45 6.78
CA ILE A 158 3.63 18.31 7.37
C ILE A 158 5.08 18.68 7.68
N SER A 159 5.50 18.37 8.90
CA SER A 159 6.90 18.45 9.28
C SER A 159 7.60 17.11 9.04
N TYR A 160 8.66 17.16 8.23
CA TYR A 160 9.50 16.00 7.95
C TYR A 160 10.80 16.02 8.75
N ASN A 161 11.24 14.84 9.20
CA ASN A 161 12.57 14.67 9.73
C ASN A 161 13.59 14.90 8.60
N SER A 162 14.55 15.79 8.84
CA SER A 162 15.57 16.13 7.86
C SER A 162 16.52 14.98 7.54
N ASN A 163 16.71 14.03 8.45
CA ASN A 163 17.59 12.86 8.27
C ASN A 163 16.87 11.57 8.69
N PRO A 164 15.87 11.11 7.91
CA PRO A 164 15.13 9.90 8.23
C PRO A 164 16.04 8.67 8.13
N LYS A 165 15.85 7.70 9.02
CA LYS A 165 16.65 6.47 9.03
C LYS A 165 16.15 5.49 7.97
N GLY A 166 16.96 5.33 6.94
CA GLY A 166 16.67 4.46 5.80
C GLY A 166 15.63 5.07 4.86
N LYS A 167 15.65 4.63 3.61
CA LYS A 167 14.66 5.03 2.60
C LYS A 167 13.41 4.14 2.74
N ARG A 168 12.24 4.66 2.43
CA ARG A 168 10.99 3.88 2.34
C ARG A 168 10.58 3.77 0.90
N ASP A 169 10.30 2.56 0.43
CA ASP A 169 9.66 2.39 -0.86
C ASP A 169 8.19 2.81 -0.75
N ILE A 170 7.69 3.51 -1.76
CA ILE A 170 6.30 3.98 -1.78
C ILE A 170 5.59 3.63 -3.10
N MET A 171 4.30 3.33 -2.99
CA MET A 171 3.39 3.13 -4.13
C MET A 171 2.12 3.93 -3.89
N ILE A 172 1.69 4.75 -4.84
CA ILE A 172 0.50 5.59 -4.71
C ILE A 172 -0.46 5.30 -5.87
N LEU A 173 -1.53 4.59 -5.55
CA LEU A 173 -2.65 4.34 -6.45
C LEU A 173 -3.77 5.32 -6.13
N ALA A 174 -3.68 6.50 -6.76
CA ALA A 174 -4.67 7.55 -6.75
C ALA A 174 -4.61 8.29 -8.08
N CYS A 175 -5.60 9.10 -8.43
CA CYS A 175 -5.62 9.86 -9.69
C CYS A 175 -4.53 10.93 -9.72
N TYR A 176 -3.74 11.01 -10.81
CA TYR A 176 -2.67 12.03 -10.96
C TYR A 176 -1.64 12.07 -9.82
N SER A 177 -1.40 10.94 -9.15
CA SER A 177 -0.64 10.94 -7.89
C SER A 177 0.78 11.46 -8.05
N LYS A 178 1.44 11.26 -9.20
CA LYS A 178 2.76 11.88 -9.44
C LYS A 178 2.72 13.39 -9.38
N ASN A 179 1.67 14.03 -9.89
CA ASN A 179 1.63 15.49 -9.94
C ASN A 179 1.42 16.09 -8.55
N PHE A 180 0.52 15.53 -7.75
CA PHE A 180 0.12 16.10 -6.47
C PHE A 180 1.04 15.67 -5.32
N PHE A 181 1.46 14.40 -5.27
CA PHE A 181 2.29 13.91 -4.17
C PHE A 181 3.80 14.13 -4.35
N MET A 182 4.29 14.50 -5.54
CA MET A 182 5.75 14.54 -5.81
C MET A 182 6.51 15.42 -4.83
N SER A 183 6.04 16.64 -4.54
CA SER A 183 6.73 17.55 -3.62
C SER A 183 6.83 16.93 -2.21
N GLU A 184 5.71 16.46 -1.67
CA GLU A 184 5.67 15.84 -0.34
C GLU A 184 6.55 14.59 -0.23
N ILE A 185 6.60 13.76 -1.28
CA ILE A 185 7.43 12.55 -1.30
C ILE A 185 8.93 12.89 -1.45
N GLN A 186 9.28 13.98 -2.15
CA GLN A 186 10.65 14.51 -2.17
C GLN A 186 11.07 14.99 -0.78
N ASP A 187 10.22 15.77 -0.12
CA ASP A 187 10.46 16.31 1.22
C ASP A 187 10.54 15.19 2.27
N ALA A 188 9.70 14.16 2.13
CA ALA A 188 9.76 12.94 2.93
C ALA A 188 11.03 12.10 2.69
N LYS A 189 11.80 12.37 1.62
CA LYS A 189 12.99 11.61 1.20
C LYS A 189 12.71 10.13 0.93
N ALA A 190 11.51 9.82 0.44
CA ALA A 190 11.08 8.45 0.14
C ALA A 190 11.50 8.01 -1.27
N ASN A 191 11.32 6.71 -1.57
CA ASN A 191 11.64 6.09 -2.85
C ASN A 191 10.36 5.72 -3.60
N PRO A 192 9.94 6.52 -4.58
CA PRO A 192 8.73 6.20 -5.32
C PRO A 192 8.95 5.07 -6.32
N LEU A 193 8.25 3.97 -6.11
CA LEU A 193 8.28 2.81 -7.01
C LEU A 193 7.12 2.79 -8.00
N LEU A 194 5.98 3.36 -7.64
CA LEU A 194 4.82 3.41 -8.53
C LEU A 194 3.94 4.64 -8.24
N TRP A 195 3.64 5.38 -9.28
CA TRP A 195 2.67 6.47 -9.30
C TRP A 195 1.68 6.28 -10.44
N THR A 196 0.72 7.19 -10.51
CA THR A 196 -0.10 7.42 -11.69
C THR A 196 0.13 8.80 -12.28
N THR A 197 -0.13 8.94 -13.57
CA THR A 197 -0.01 10.20 -14.33
C THR A 197 -1.36 10.75 -14.78
N HIS A 198 -2.44 9.97 -14.63
CA HIS A 198 -3.80 10.30 -15.11
C HIS A 198 -4.87 9.77 -14.14
N LEU A 199 -6.14 10.01 -14.47
CA LEU A 199 -7.28 9.39 -13.80
C LEU A 199 -7.21 7.87 -13.88
N MET A 200 -7.52 7.20 -12.78
CA MET A 200 -7.46 5.74 -12.68
C MET A 200 -8.56 5.18 -11.75
N ALA A 201 -8.80 3.87 -11.82
CA ALA A 201 -9.56 3.14 -10.79
C ALA A 201 -8.61 2.51 -9.77
N PRO A 202 -8.42 3.08 -8.56
CA PRO A 202 -7.40 2.65 -7.60
C PRO A 202 -7.83 1.37 -6.87
N GLU A 203 -7.72 0.25 -7.58
CA GLU A 203 -8.19 -1.06 -7.14
C GLU A 203 -7.01 -2.02 -6.82
N ALA A 204 -7.28 -2.97 -5.93
CA ALA A 204 -6.24 -3.75 -5.27
C ALA A 204 -5.49 -4.75 -6.15
N TYR A 205 -6.00 -5.10 -7.35
CA TYR A 205 -5.25 -5.97 -8.27
C TYR A 205 -3.97 -5.30 -8.78
N THR A 206 -3.97 -3.98 -8.93
CA THR A 206 -2.76 -3.24 -9.35
C THR A 206 -1.76 -3.23 -8.21
N LEU A 207 -2.24 -3.02 -6.98
CA LEU A 207 -1.42 -3.06 -5.78
C LEU A 207 -0.77 -4.43 -5.58
N ASP A 208 -1.56 -5.51 -5.63
CA ASP A 208 -1.06 -6.89 -5.51
C ASP A 208 0.01 -7.18 -6.57
N SER A 209 -0.26 -6.85 -7.83
CA SER A 209 0.69 -7.03 -8.93
C SER A 209 2.01 -6.26 -8.73
N ALA A 210 1.94 -5.03 -8.26
CA ALA A 210 3.13 -4.21 -7.99
C ALA A 210 3.92 -4.76 -6.80
N ILE A 211 3.22 -5.15 -5.73
CA ILE A 211 3.83 -5.77 -4.55
C ILE A 211 4.52 -7.09 -4.91
N THR A 212 3.93 -7.94 -5.74
CA THR A 212 4.57 -9.21 -6.17
C THR A 212 5.96 -8.97 -6.76
N VAL A 213 6.10 -7.96 -7.63
CA VAL A 213 7.40 -7.61 -8.23
C VAL A 213 8.35 -7.03 -7.19
N TRP A 214 7.87 -6.19 -6.27
CA TRP A 214 8.67 -5.65 -5.16
C TRP A 214 9.18 -6.75 -4.21
N ILE A 215 8.37 -7.77 -3.93
CA ILE A 215 8.76 -8.95 -3.15
C ILE A 215 9.93 -9.68 -3.82
N MET A 216 9.88 -9.80 -5.15
CA MET A 216 10.95 -10.39 -5.96
C MET A 216 12.18 -9.48 -6.16
N ASN A 217 12.21 -8.31 -5.52
CA ASN A 217 13.25 -7.29 -5.69
C ASN A 217 13.41 -6.81 -7.15
N GLY A 218 12.30 -6.77 -7.90
CA GLY A 218 12.29 -6.18 -9.24
C GLY A 218 12.54 -4.66 -9.21
N THR A 219 12.90 -4.12 -10.37
CA THR A 219 13.16 -2.69 -10.54
C THR A 219 11.86 -1.88 -10.61
N GLY A 220 11.96 -0.54 -10.55
CA GLY A 220 10.81 0.35 -10.76
C GLY A 220 10.14 0.12 -12.12
N ASP A 221 10.94 -0.09 -13.18
CA ASP A 221 10.43 -0.37 -14.53
C ASP A 221 9.68 -1.72 -14.59
N ASP A 222 10.18 -2.73 -13.87
CA ASP A 222 9.49 -4.03 -13.77
C ASP A 222 8.13 -3.89 -13.07
N ILE A 223 8.06 -3.06 -12.02
CA ILE A 223 6.84 -2.76 -11.27
C ILE A 223 5.84 -2.01 -12.17
N GLU A 224 6.30 -0.96 -12.87
CA GLU A 224 5.50 -0.16 -13.80
C GLU A 224 4.87 -1.04 -14.89
N GLU A 225 5.67 -1.85 -15.57
CA GLU A 225 5.19 -2.71 -16.66
C GLU A 225 4.21 -3.78 -16.18
N HIS A 226 4.44 -4.38 -15.00
CA HIS A 226 3.49 -5.35 -14.43
C HIS A 226 2.20 -4.69 -13.98
N ALA A 227 2.25 -3.52 -13.33
CA ALA A 227 1.08 -2.74 -12.98
C ALA A 227 0.25 -2.40 -14.23
N ALA A 228 0.90 -1.92 -15.31
CA ALA A 228 0.24 -1.61 -16.57
C ALA A 228 -0.43 -2.83 -17.21
N ARG A 229 0.24 -3.98 -17.26
CA ARG A 229 -0.33 -5.23 -17.81
C ARG A 229 -1.53 -5.71 -17.00
N THR A 230 -1.42 -5.70 -15.68
CA THR A 230 -2.51 -6.11 -14.80
C THR A 230 -3.69 -5.14 -14.91
N TYR A 231 -3.43 -3.84 -14.86
CA TYR A 231 -4.48 -2.83 -15.03
C TYR A 231 -5.20 -2.97 -16.37
N HIS A 232 -4.46 -3.15 -17.47
CA HIS A 232 -5.05 -3.41 -18.78
C HIS A 232 -5.96 -4.65 -18.78
N LYS A 233 -5.54 -5.73 -18.13
CA LYS A 233 -6.33 -6.97 -18.04
C LYS A 233 -7.67 -6.78 -17.31
N TYR A 234 -7.71 -5.94 -16.28
CA TYR A 234 -8.93 -5.69 -15.51
C TYR A 234 -9.81 -4.60 -16.13
N GLN A 235 -9.21 -3.49 -16.58
CA GLN A 235 -9.93 -2.31 -17.07
C GLN A 235 -10.18 -2.33 -18.57
N ASN A 236 -9.56 -3.24 -19.33
CA ASN A 236 -9.68 -3.34 -20.79
C ASN A 236 -9.35 -2.03 -21.54
N CYS A 237 -8.48 -1.19 -20.97
CA CYS A 237 -8.18 0.16 -21.45
C CYS A 237 -7.12 0.26 -22.57
N GLY A 238 -6.66 -0.89 -23.09
CA GLY A 238 -5.53 -0.99 -24.01
C GLY A 238 -4.16 -0.81 -23.33
N ILE A 239 -3.19 -1.67 -23.67
CA ILE A 239 -1.87 -1.68 -23.02
C ILE A 239 -1.09 -0.36 -23.16
N ARG A 240 -1.26 0.37 -24.28
CA ARG A 240 -0.61 1.67 -24.47
C ARG A 240 -1.13 2.71 -23.48
N GLY A 241 -2.44 2.74 -23.24
CA GLY A 241 -3.05 3.62 -22.24
C GLY A 241 -2.60 3.25 -20.83
N ALA A 242 -2.57 1.96 -20.51
CA ALA A 242 -2.11 1.50 -19.20
C ALA A 242 -0.62 1.79 -18.94
N ARG A 243 0.26 1.66 -19.93
CA ARG A 243 1.68 2.04 -19.79
C ARG A 243 1.87 3.54 -19.60
N ASN A 244 1.06 4.35 -20.28
CA ASN A 244 1.10 5.80 -20.10
C ASN A 244 0.55 6.23 -18.73
N LEU A 245 -0.23 5.37 -18.05
CA LEU A 245 -0.85 5.67 -16.77
C LEU A 245 0.14 5.54 -15.60
N PHE A 246 1.03 4.57 -15.63
CA PHE A 246 1.95 4.30 -14.52
C PHE A 246 3.34 4.86 -14.80
N THR A 247 4.06 5.20 -13.73
CA THR A 247 5.46 5.61 -13.82
C THR A 247 6.19 5.33 -12.51
N THR A 248 7.51 5.35 -12.52
CA THR A 248 8.38 5.17 -11.35
C THR A 248 9.40 6.31 -11.22
N GLY A 249 10.01 6.48 -10.04
CA GLY A 249 11.01 7.52 -9.82
C GLY A 249 10.45 8.96 -9.83
N PHE A 250 11.35 9.94 -9.74
CA PHE A 250 11.05 11.37 -9.84
C PHE A 250 11.17 11.85 -11.28
#